data_AF-A0A0C9Y220-F1
#
_entry.id   AF-A0A0C9Y220-F1
#
_cell.length_a   1.000
_cell.length_b   1.000
_cell.length_c   1.000
_cell.angle_alpha   90.00
_cell.angle_beta   90.00
_cell.angle_gamma   90.00
#
_symmetry.space_group_name_H-M   'P 1'
#
loop_
_entity.id
_entity.type
_entity.pdbx_description
1 polymer ?
#
loop_
_entity_poly.entity_id
_entity_poly.type
_entity_poly.pdbx_seq_one_letter_code
_entity_poly.pdbx_strand_id
1 'polypeptide(L)'
;MKMKTGILARNIPWNSTDLEAQYISPISIVVCNTYQFTKTIARPNFTLADPVEEVDIRRMTLLRAAAKNHERVSVVSDPKDYKTFLCAWRDGKGDMRESVSCAEGFRYDETISGYFREQYASAELPAEKLAGLV
;
A
#
# COMPACT_ATOMS: atom_id res chain seq x y z
N MET A 1 5.79 1.53 -13.47
CA MET A 1 4.53 1.95 -14.14
C MET A 1 3.63 0.76 -14.53
N LYS A 2 4.15 -0.33 -15.11
CA LYS A 2 3.36 -1.46 -15.65
C LYS A 2 2.48 -2.23 -14.64
N MET A 3 2.94 -2.46 -13.40
CA MET A 3 2.15 -3.18 -12.38
C MET A 3 0.80 -2.50 -12.09
N LYS A 4 0.80 -1.18 -11.87
CA LYS A 4 -0.44 -0.43 -11.59
C LYS A 4 -1.43 -0.52 -12.76
N THR A 5 -0.93 -0.52 -14.01
CA THR A 5 -1.76 -0.71 -15.20
C THR A 5 -2.45 -2.07 -15.19
N GLY A 6 -1.73 -3.15 -14.88
CA GLY A 6 -2.31 -4.49 -14.74
C GLY A 6 -3.34 -4.60 -13.61
N ILE A 7 -3.17 -3.86 -12.51
CA ILE A 7 -4.12 -3.81 -11.39
C ILE A 7 -5.36 -2.98 -11.73
N LEU A 8 -5.22 -1.84 -12.40
CA LEU A 8 -6.31 -0.90 -12.65
C LEU A 8 -7.09 -1.16 -13.94
N ALA A 9 -6.61 -2.04 -14.80
CA ALA A 9 -7.33 -2.37 -16.01
C ALA A 9 -8.75 -2.87 -15.69
N ARG A 10 -9.75 -2.47 -16.43
CA ARG A 10 -11.14 -2.95 -16.26
C ARG A 10 -11.50 -3.91 -17.38
N ASN A 11 -12.55 -4.70 -17.19
CA ASN A 11 -13.07 -5.63 -18.20
C ASN A 11 -13.86 -4.89 -19.29
N ILE A 12 -13.18 -4.01 -20.03
CA ILE A 12 -13.74 -3.22 -21.13
C ILE A 12 -12.81 -3.28 -22.34
N PRO A 13 -13.33 -3.29 -23.58
CA PRO A 13 -12.55 -3.66 -24.78
C PRO A 13 -11.26 -2.86 -24.97
N TRP A 14 -11.31 -1.54 -24.79
CA TRP A 14 -10.14 -0.69 -24.99
C TRP A 14 -9.03 -0.93 -23.95
N ASN A 15 -9.38 -1.29 -22.72
CA ASN A 15 -8.38 -1.65 -21.70
C ASN A 15 -7.65 -2.94 -22.07
N SER A 16 -8.31 -3.92 -22.68
CA SER A 16 -7.66 -5.15 -23.17
C SER A 16 -6.68 -4.83 -24.29
N THR A 17 -7.09 -3.99 -25.26
CA THR A 17 -6.22 -3.54 -26.35
C THR A 17 -4.97 -2.81 -25.81
N ASP A 18 -5.15 -1.91 -24.84
CA ASP A 18 -4.02 -1.18 -24.23
C ASP A 18 -3.05 -2.11 -23.49
N LEU A 19 -3.58 -3.12 -22.78
CA LEU A 19 -2.77 -4.12 -22.07
C LEU A 19 -1.95 -4.97 -23.05
N GLU A 20 -2.57 -5.42 -24.13
CA GLU A 20 -1.91 -6.20 -25.19
C GLU A 20 -0.80 -5.39 -25.87
N ALA A 21 -1.10 -4.15 -26.27
CA ALA A 21 -0.13 -3.26 -26.93
C ALA A 21 1.10 -2.96 -26.05
N GLN A 22 0.96 -3.01 -24.72
CA GLN A 22 2.04 -2.75 -23.78
C GLN A 22 2.70 -4.02 -23.22
N TYR A 23 2.23 -5.21 -23.65
CA TYR A 23 2.65 -6.52 -23.15
C TYR A 23 2.47 -6.62 -21.62
N ILE A 24 1.30 -6.25 -21.11
CA ILE A 24 0.97 -6.26 -19.68
C ILE A 24 -0.16 -7.26 -19.43
N SER A 25 0.10 -8.27 -18.59
CA SER A 25 -0.95 -9.16 -18.11
C SER A 25 -1.80 -8.49 -17.02
N PRO A 26 -3.13 -8.71 -17.01
CA PRO A 26 -3.98 -8.25 -15.92
C PRO A 26 -3.60 -8.94 -14.61
N ILE A 27 -3.69 -8.20 -13.50
CA ILE A 27 -3.40 -8.70 -12.15
C ILE A 27 -4.72 -8.85 -11.41
N SER A 28 -5.04 -10.05 -10.95
CA SER A 28 -6.28 -10.40 -10.24
C SER A 28 -6.12 -10.46 -8.72
N ILE A 29 -4.89 -10.61 -8.22
CA ILE A 29 -4.61 -10.72 -6.78
C ILE A 29 -3.42 -9.82 -6.43
N VAL A 30 -3.58 -9.03 -5.37
CA VAL A 30 -2.50 -8.25 -4.76
C VAL A 30 -2.34 -8.68 -3.31
N VAL A 31 -1.25 -9.37 -3.02
CA VAL A 31 -0.82 -9.67 -1.65
C VAL A 31 0.28 -8.69 -1.28
N CYS A 32 -0.01 -7.75 -0.38
CA CYS A 32 0.92 -6.69 -0.04
C CYS A 32 0.78 -6.26 1.42
N ASN A 33 1.79 -6.58 2.22
CA ASN A 33 1.86 -6.18 3.62
C ASN A 33 2.65 -4.89 3.76
N THR A 34 2.23 -4.08 4.71
CA THR A 34 2.86 -2.81 5.07
C THR A 34 3.84 -3.05 6.22
N TYR A 35 4.99 -2.37 6.21
CA TYR A 35 5.82 -2.34 7.41
C TYR A 35 5.17 -1.42 8.43
N GLN A 36 5.25 -1.76 9.72
CA GLN A 36 4.67 -0.93 10.77
C GLN A 36 5.54 0.32 10.98
N PHE A 37 5.11 1.47 10.46
CA PHE A 37 5.80 2.75 10.64
C PHE A 37 6.05 3.08 12.13
N THR A 38 5.17 2.63 13.01
CA THR A 38 5.34 2.72 14.47
C THR A 38 6.65 2.09 14.97
N LYS A 39 7.12 1.01 14.34
CA LYS A 39 8.41 0.38 14.67
C LYS A 39 9.59 1.21 14.18
N THR A 40 9.43 1.99 13.12
CA THR A 40 10.46 2.89 12.62
C THR A 40 10.71 4.01 13.62
N ILE A 41 9.66 4.69 14.06
CA ILE A 41 9.75 5.82 14.98
C ILE A 41 10.11 5.42 16.43
N ALA A 42 10.01 4.14 16.78
CA ALA A 42 10.35 3.62 18.11
C ALA A 42 11.83 3.21 18.28
N ARG A 43 12.66 3.30 17.22
CA ARG A 43 14.08 2.93 17.29
C ARG A 43 14.86 3.95 18.12
N PRO A 44 15.80 3.53 18.99
CA PRO A 44 16.67 4.46 19.72
C PRO A 44 17.64 5.16 18.74
N ASN A 45 18.00 6.42 19.03
CA ASN A 45 18.93 7.26 18.27
C ASN A 45 18.47 7.66 16.86
N PHE A 46 17.17 7.90 16.68
CA PHE A 46 16.56 8.24 15.40
C PHE A 46 16.66 9.74 15.09
N THR A 47 17.10 10.11 13.88
CA THR A 47 17.05 11.51 13.40
C THR A 47 15.74 11.77 12.66
N LEU A 48 15.36 13.03 12.49
CA LEU A 48 14.12 13.41 11.80
C LEU A 48 14.10 13.06 10.29
N ALA A 49 15.27 12.86 9.67
CA ALA A 49 15.39 12.46 8.27
C ALA A 49 15.06 10.98 8.04
N ASP A 50 15.38 10.11 9.01
CA ASP A 50 15.21 8.66 8.90
C ASP A 50 13.74 8.20 8.71
N PRO A 51 12.72 8.76 9.39
CA PRO A 51 11.34 8.36 9.18
C PRO A 51 10.75 8.84 7.85
N VAL A 52 11.30 9.89 7.23
CA VAL A 52 10.84 10.34 5.91
C VAL A 52 11.20 9.31 4.84
N GLU A 53 12.42 8.80 4.87
CA GLU A 53 12.93 7.79 3.92
C GLU A 53 12.22 6.43 4.05
N GLU A 54 11.70 6.13 5.24
CA GLU A 54 11.02 4.87 5.55
C GLU A 54 9.51 4.91 5.19
N VAL A 55 9.00 6.01 4.64
CA VAL A 55 7.63 6.10 4.13
C VAL A 55 7.47 5.27 2.85
N ASP A 56 6.66 4.22 2.92
CA ASP A 56 6.46 3.29 1.81
C ASP A 56 5.40 3.80 0.82
N ILE A 57 5.86 4.51 -0.21
CA ILE A 57 5.00 4.98 -1.29
C ILE A 57 4.56 3.85 -2.22
N ARG A 58 5.43 2.85 -2.45
CA ARG A 58 5.22 1.84 -3.49
C ARG A 58 4.12 0.87 -3.10
N ARG A 59 4.18 0.33 -1.87
CA ARG A 59 3.19 -0.64 -1.39
C ARG A 59 1.82 -0.02 -1.20
N MET A 60 1.74 1.21 -0.68
CA MET A 60 0.47 1.94 -0.58
C MET A 60 -0.15 2.20 -1.95
N THR A 61 0.67 2.49 -2.96
CA THR A 61 0.18 2.64 -4.34
C THR A 61 -0.46 1.34 -4.85
N LEU A 62 0.13 0.17 -4.57
CA LEU A 62 -0.43 -1.12 -4.97
C LEU A 62 -1.72 -1.44 -4.21
N LEU A 63 -1.74 -1.25 -2.89
CA LEU A 63 -2.91 -1.49 -2.04
C LEU A 63 -4.09 -0.62 -2.48
N ARG A 64 -3.87 0.69 -2.68
CA ARG A 64 -4.91 1.62 -3.12
C ARG A 64 -5.39 1.33 -4.55
N ALA A 65 -4.49 0.93 -5.45
CA ALA A 65 -4.86 0.54 -6.80
C ALA A 65 -5.74 -0.73 -6.80
N ALA A 66 -5.41 -1.72 -5.98
CA ALA A 66 -6.19 -2.94 -5.84
C ALA A 66 -7.56 -2.65 -5.23
N ALA A 67 -7.61 -1.87 -4.14
CA ALA A 67 -8.86 -1.42 -3.51
C ALA A 67 -9.79 -0.69 -4.48
N LYS A 68 -9.22 0.21 -5.31
CA LYS A 68 -9.99 0.95 -6.33
C LYS A 68 -10.65 0.00 -7.33
N ASN A 69 -10.01 -1.12 -7.66
CA ASN A 69 -10.49 -2.06 -8.67
C ASN A 69 -10.97 -3.38 -8.04
N HIS A 70 -11.57 -3.31 -6.85
CA HIS A 70 -12.02 -4.47 -6.07
C HIS A 70 -13.02 -5.37 -6.81
N GLU A 71 -13.78 -4.83 -7.76
CA GLU A 71 -14.67 -5.61 -8.62
C GLU A 71 -13.93 -6.72 -9.40
N ARG A 72 -12.63 -6.52 -9.68
CA ARG A 72 -11.78 -7.47 -10.42
C ARG A 72 -10.60 -7.99 -9.61
N VAL A 73 -10.12 -7.23 -8.63
CA VAL A 73 -8.86 -7.50 -7.92
C VAL A 73 -9.11 -7.77 -6.45
N SER A 74 -8.73 -8.96 -5.99
CA SER A 74 -8.69 -9.28 -4.56
C SER A 74 -7.42 -8.73 -3.93
N VAL A 75 -7.53 -8.17 -2.72
CA VAL A 75 -6.40 -7.58 -2.00
C VAL A 75 -6.29 -8.17 -0.60
N VAL A 76 -5.06 -8.59 -0.24
CA VAL A 76 -4.75 -9.17 1.06
C VAL A 76 -3.54 -8.45 1.64
N SER A 77 -3.70 -7.86 2.83
CA SER A 77 -2.66 -7.04 3.46
C SER A 77 -2.20 -7.53 4.85
N ASP A 78 -3.02 -8.33 5.55
CA ASP A 78 -2.67 -8.93 6.84
C ASP A 78 -2.37 -10.44 6.67
N PRO A 79 -1.23 -10.96 7.17
CA PRO A 79 -0.96 -12.40 7.17
C PRO A 79 -2.02 -13.26 7.86
N LYS A 80 -2.77 -12.70 8.82
CA LYS A 80 -3.86 -13.40 9.51
C LYS A 80 -4.99 -13.81 8.55
N ASP A 81 -5.18 -13.04 7.48
CA ASP A 81 -6.23 -13.28 6.49
C ASP A 81 -5.84 -14.36 5.48
N TYR A 82 -4.58 -14.80 5.44
CA TYR A 82 -4.09 -15.73 4.41
C TYR A 82 -4.80 -17.07 4.45
N LYS A 83 -5.07 -17.60 5.65
CA LYS A 83 -5.77 -18.88 5.77
C LYS A 83 -7.19 -18.78 5.24
N THR A 84 -7.92 -17.75 5.65
CA THR A 84 -9.27 -17.47 5.18
C THR A 84 -9.31 -17.26 3.68
N PHE A 85 -8.37 -16.46 3.16
CA PHE A 85 -8.19 -16.23 1.73
C PHE A 85 -7.94 -17.56 0.99
N LEU A 86 -6.94 -18.35 1.38
CA LEU A 86 -6.63 -19.61 0.70
C LEU A 86 -7.79 -20.62 0.73
N CYS A 87 -8.56 -20.67 1.82
CA CYS A 87 -9.78 -21.48 1.90
C CYS A 87 -10.83 -21.01 0.89
N ALA A 88 -11.19 -19.73 0.93
CA ALA A 88 -12.17 -19.16 0.02
C ALA A 88 -11.71 -19.21 -1.46
N TRP A 89 -10.40 -19.12 -1.72
CA TRP A 89 -9.82 -19.25 -3.06
C TRP A 89 -10.06 -20.65 -3.62
N ARG A 90 -9.83 -21.67 -2.79
CA ARG A 90 -10.02 -23.08 -3.17
C ARG A 90 -11.49 -23.43 -3.35
N ASP A 91 -12.36 -22.94 -2.48
CA ASP A 91 -13.79 -23.27 -2.49
C ASP A 91 -14.56 -22.46 -3.56
N GLY A 92 -14.18 -21.21 -3.78
CA GLY A 92 -14.80 -20.28 -4.74
C GLY A 92 -14.20 -20.31 -6.15
N LYS A 93 -13.33 -21.28 -6.48
CA LYS A 93 -12.61 -21.38 -7.78
C LYS A 93 -11.87 -20.09 -8.19
N GLY A 94 -11.34 -19.36 -7.21
CA GLY A 94 -10.54 -18.16 -7.47
C GLY A 94 -11.31 -16.84 -7.57
N ASP A 95 -12.56 -16.79 -7.11
CA ASP A 95 -13.30 -15.53 -7.01
C ASP A 95 -13.48 -15.10 -5.55
N MET A 96 -12.78 -14.04 -5.16
CA MET A 96 -12.84 -13.43 -3.82
C MET A 96 -13.08 -11.93 -3.91
N ARG A 97 -14.11 -11.55 -4.67
CA ARG A 97 -14.52 -10.15 -4.83
C ARG A 97 -14.96 -9.49 -3.52
N GLU A 98 -15.25 -10.26 -2.47
CA GLU A 98 -15.70 -9.75 -1.17
C GLU A 98 -14.60 -9.58 -0.11
N SER A 99 -13.37 -10.11 -0.33
CA SER A 99 -12.28 -9.91 0.63
C SER A 99 -11.43 -8.70 0.25
N VAL A 100 -11.90 -7.50 0.61
CA VAL A 100 -11.13 -6.26 0.49
C VAL A 100 -10.77 -5.79 1.89
N SER A 101 -9.57 -6.13 2.36
CA SER A 101 -9.02 -5.55 3.57
C SER A 101 -7.81 -4.66 3.23
N CYS A 102 -8.07 -3.36 3.11
CA CYS A 102 -7.03 -2.32 3.02
C CYS A 102 -6.85 -1.57 4.35
N ALA A 103 -7.43 -2.09 5.43
CA ALA A 103 -7.40 -1.47 6.76
C ALA A 103 -5.96 -1.14 7.20
N GLU A 104 -5.01 -2.06 6.98
CA GLU A 104 -3.60 -1.83 7.33
C GLU A 104 -2.95 -0.67 6.56
N GLY A 105 -3.36 -0.42 5.32
CA GLY A 105 -2.89 0.73 4.56
C GLY A 105 -3.43 2.06 5.11
N PHE A 106 -4.71 2.10 5.49
CA PHE A 106 -5.30 3.30 6.10
C PHE A 106 -4.71 3.60 7.48
N ARG A 107 -4.47 2.58 8.31
CA ARG A 107 -3.81 2.71 9.62
C ARG A 107 -2.37 3.20 9.48
N TYR A 108 -1.68 2.78 8.42
CA TYR A 108 -0.33 3.25 8.11
C TYR A 108 -0.31 4.75 7.79
N ASP A 109 -1.20 5.21 6.90
CA ASP A 109 -1.33 6.65 6.56
C ASP A 109 -1.71 7.50 7.78
N GLU A 110 -2.58 6.99 8.66
CA GLU A 110 -2.95 7.66 9.92
C GLU A 110 -1.73 7.83 10.85
N THR A 111 -0.91 6.79 11.00
CA THR A 111 0.30 6.83 11.83
C THR A 111 1.30 7.86 11.30
N ILE A 112 1.52 7.88 9.98
CA ILE A 112 2.39 8.89 9.34
C ILE A 112 1.83 10.29 9.58
N SER A 113 0.54 10.50 9.34
CA SER A 113 -0.07 11.82 9.51
C SER A 113 0.07 12.32 10.96
N GLY A 114 -0.13 11.44 11.94
CA GLY A 114 0.10 11.76 13.36
C GLY A 114 1.54 12.19 13.63
N TYR A 115 2.51 11.39 13.18
CA TYR A 115 3.93 11.69 13.35
C TYR A 115 4.33 13.04 12.72
N PHE A 116 3.97 13.27 11.45
CA PHE A 116 4.32 14.52 10.78
C PHE A 116 3.60 15.74 11.38
N ARG A 117 2.38 15.56 11.90
CA ARG A 117 1.71 16.64 12.64
C ARG A 117 2.47 17.00 13.91
N GLU A 118 2.91 16.03 14.69
CA GLU A 118 3.69 16.30 15.91
C GLU A 118 5.04 16.97 15.59
N GLN A 119 5.72 16.53 14.54
CA GLN A 119 7.05 17.05 14.21
C GLN A 119 7.02 18.40 13.48
N TYR A 120 5.98 18.68 12.66
CA TYR A 120 5.96 19.86 11.77
C TYR A 120 4.82 20.86 12.04
N ALA A 121 3.90 20.61 12.97
CA ALA A 121 2.84 21.56 13.28
C ALA A 121 3.26 22.68 14.26
N SER A 122 4.41 22.60 14.92
CA SER A 122 4.97 23.71 15.70
C SER A 122 5.60 24.74 14.75
N ALA A 123 5.07 25.98 14.76
CA ALA A 123 5.43 27.08 13.86
C ALA A 123 6.91 27.54 13.89
N GLU A 124 7.73 26.96 14.76
CA GLU A 124 9.18 27.18 14.82
C GLU A 124 9.87 25.81 14.93
N LEU A 125 10.33 25.28 13.80
CA LEU A 125 11.26 24.16 13.80
C LEU A 125 12.69 24.69 13.81
N PRO A 126 13.52 24.34 14.82
CA PRO A 126 14.94 24.64 14.79
C PRO A 126 15.58 24.06 13.52
N ALA A 127 16.42 24.83 12.82
CA ALA A 127 17.08 24.39 11.58
C ALA A 127 17.89 23.09 11.76
N GLU A 128 18.38 22.86 12.98
CA GLU A 128 19.10 21.66 13.42
C GLU A 128 18.27 20.36 13.33
N LYS A 129 16.94 20.47 13.33
CA LYS A 129 16.03 19.32 13.18
C LYS A 129 15.70 18.99 11.71
N LEU A 130 15.99 19.92 10.79
CA LEU A 130 15.67 19.79 9.36
C LEU A 130 16.84 19.28 8.53
N ALA A 131 18.07 19.57 8.95
CA ALA A 131 19.26 19.04 8.31
C ALA A 131 19.72 17.82 9.09
N GLY A 132 19.70 16.63 8.47
CA GLY A 132 20.41 15.45 8.98
C GLY A 132 21.94 15.64 8.94
N LEU A 133 22.44 16.71 9.55
CA LEU A 133 23.85 17.02 9.69
C LEU A 133 24.29 16.61 11.10
N VAL A 134 25.04 15.52 11.13
CA VAL A 134 26.02 15.22 12.19
C VAL A 134 27.18 16.21 12.08
#